data_AF-A0A4R8S933-F1
#
_entry.id   AF-A0A4R8S933-F1
#
_cell.length_a   1.000
_cell.length_b   1.000
_cell.length_c   1.000
_cell.angle_alpha   90.00
_cell.angle_beta   90.00
_cell.angle_gamma   90.00
#
_symmetry.space_group_name_H-M   'P 1'
#
loop_
_entity.id
_entity.type
_entity.pdbx_description
1 polymer ?
#
loop_
_entity_poly.entity_id
_entity_poly.type
_entity_poly.pdbx_seq_one_letter_code
_entity_poly.pdbx_strand_id
1 'polypeptide(L)'
;MDPLHSEFGWSHGTIGLAMSINMTLFGLTAPFAAALMDKFGVRPVLAAALALIATGTFLSVFMTSPWQLLLLWGVLVGVGTGSISMGFVATVATRWFVTRRGLVTGVLTAASATGQLIFLPLVAVVSDAYGWRWAAVIVAASAVSVVPLVVLFMRNRPADKGVGPLGADTDESGAASGGFGAAFEGLLIGARQPVFWLLAGSFAICGMTTNGLIGTHFIPAAHDHGMPTTMAASLLALIGVFDVAGTVFSGWLTDRVDARILLGIYYFGRGLSLMLLPALLSPRAEPSTWVFIIFYGLDWVATVPPTIALCRNYFGERTPVVFGWVFASHQIGAAIAAAGAGWLRDQQGNYDTAFRLAAGLCVLAAVMCLSVRERSSADEHVEVDQVDGDVNGYRSPDVSIPAP
;
A
#
# COMPACT_ATOMS: atom_id res chain seq x y z
N MET A 1 -16.10 6.84 -16.16
CA MET A 1 -16.73 8.18 -16.16
C MET A 1 -17.83 8.25 -17.20
N ASP A 2 -17.54 7.82 -18.43
CA ASP A 2 -18.43 7.95 -19.60
C ASP A 2 -19.84 7.36 -19.43
N PRO A 3 -20.04 6.17 -18.81
CA PRO A 3 -21.40 5.66 -18.62
C PRO A 3 -22.28 6.57 -17.75
N LEU A 4 -21.70 7.12 -16.67
CA LEU A 4 -22.42 8.02 -15.76
C LEU A 4 -22.72 9.39 -16.39
N HIS A 5 -21.78 9.89 -17.21
CA HIS A 5 -21.99 11.11 -17.98
C HIS A 5 -23.11 10.93 -19.01
N SER A 6 -23.09 9.82 -19.75
CA SER A 6 -24.08 9.53 -20.80
C SER A 6 -25.50 9.35 -20.25
N GLU A 7 -25.64 8.77 -19.06
CA GLU A 7 -26.95 8.46 -18.48
C GLU A 7 -27.56 9.65 -17.71
N PHE A 8 -26.76 10.29 -16.85
CA PHE A 8 -27.27 11.34 -15.96
C PHE A 8 -26.94 12.76 -16.42
N GLY A 9 -26.12 12.93 -17.47
CA GLY A 9 -25.65 14.23 -17.94
C GLY A 9 -24.74 14.95 -16.94
N TRP A 10 -24.26 14.28 -15.90
CA TRP A 10 -23.40 14.89 -14.88
C TRP A 10 -22.07 15.30 -15.47
N SER A 11 -21.56 16.47 -15.09
CA SER A 11 -20.25 16.92 -15.57
C SER A 11 -19.14 15.95 -15.15
N HIS A 12 -18.11 15.82 -15.99
CA HIS A 12 -16.90 15.06 -15.64
C HIS A 12 -16.23 15.58 -14.37
N GLY A 13 -16.34 16.89 -14.08
CA GLY A 13 -15.85 17.48 -12.83
C GLY A 13 -16.57 16.95 -11.59
N THR A 14 -17.90 16.79 -11.66
CA THR A 14 -18.69 16.22 -10.57
C THR A 14 -18.35 14.74 -10.31
N ILE A 15 -18.19 13.95 -11.38
CA ILE A 15 -17.78 12.54 -11.29
C ILE A 15 -16.33 12.44 -10.77
N GLY A 16 -15.44 13.29 -11.28
CA GLY A 16 -14.05 13.39 -10.86
C GLY A 16 -13.90 13.75 -9.38
N LEU A 17 -14.77 14.60 -8.83
CA LEU A 17 -14.78 14.91 -7.40
C LEU A 17 -15.02 13.66 -6.54
N ALA A 18 -15.92 12.76 -6.95
CA ALA A 18 -16.14 11.49 -6.26
C ALA A 18 -14.88 10.61 -6.30
N MET A 19 -14.20 10.57 -7.46
CA MET A 19 -12.91 9.90 -7.66
C MET A 19 -11.83 10.41 -6.72
N SER A 20 -11.68 11.73 -6.63
CA SER A 20 -10.72 12.36 -5.72
C SER A 20 -11.00 12.03 -4.25
N ILE A 21 -12.26 12.14 -3.80
CA ILE A 21 -12.64 11.81 -2.41
C ILE A 21 -12.30 10.36 -2.08
N ASN A 22 -12.61 9.42 -2.98
CA ASN A 22 -12.29 8.01 -2.77
C ASN A 22 -10.79 7.78 -2.61
N MET A 23 -9.96 8.32 -3.50
CA MET A 23 -8.50 8.14 -3.41
C MET A 23 -7.90 8.78 -2.16
N THR A 24 -8.41 9.95 -1.75
CA THR A 24 -8.00 10.60 -0.50
C THR A 24 -8.34 9.73 0.70
N LEU A 25 -9.59 9.24 0.78
CA LEU A 25 -10.02 8.39 1.89
C LEU A 25 -9.36 7.01 1.86
N PHE A 26 -9.06 6.47 0.69
CA PHE A 26 -8.31 5.23 0.52
C PHE A 26 -6.94 5.29 1.21
N GLY A 27 -6.21 6.41 1.03
CA GLY A 27 -4.93 6.62 1.71
C GLY A 27 -5.09 6.96 3.20
N LEU A 28 -5.92 7.96 3.52
CA LEU A 28 -6.04 8.49 4.87
C LEU A 28 -6.69 7.54 5.86
N THR A 29 -7.52 6.60 5.40
CA THR A 29 -8.18 5.62 6.28
C THR A 29 -7.20 4.55 6.78
N ALA A 30 -6.11 4.29 6.06
CA ALA A 30 -5.15 3.23 6.37
C ALA A 30 -4.62 3.24 7.83
N PRO A 31 -4.07 4.35 8.37
CA PRO A 31 -3.58 4.39 9.75
C PRO A 31 -4.69 4.21 10.79
N PHE A 32 -5.88 4.75 10.55
CA PHE A 32 -7.02 4.60 11.46
C PHE A 32 -7.56 3.18 11.46
N ALA A 33 -7.62 2.54 10.29
CA ALA A 33 -8.05 1.15 10.18
C ALA A 33 -7.07 0.21 10.89
N ALA A 34 -5.75 0.40 10.73
CA ALA A 34 -4.74 -0.34 11.48
C ALA A 34 -4.97 -0.21 13.00
N ALA A 35 -5.17 1.02 13.48
CA ALA A 35 -5.44 1.29 14.90
C ALA A 35 -6.78 0.69 15.39
N LEU A 36 -7.81 0.64 14.54
CA LEU A 36 -9.08 -0.03 14.83
C LEU A 36 -8.90 -1.55 14.89
N MET A 37 -8.06 -2.13 14.02
CA MET A 37 -7.75 -3.55 14.05
C MET A 37 -7.00 -3.93 15.33
N ASP A 38 -6.17 -3.04 15.89
CA ASP A 38 -5.52 -3.24 17.20
C ASP A 38 -6.55 -3.28 18.33
N LYS A 39 -7.58 -2.43 18.27
CA LYS A 39 -8.62 -2.36 19.30
C LYS A 39 -9.67 -3.47 19.21
N PHE A 40 -10.24 -3.66 18.03
CA PHE A 40 -11.40 -4.53 17.82
C PHE A 40 -11.03 -5.88 17.20
N GLY A 41 -9.79 -6.04 16.75
CA GLY A 41 -9.35 -7.20 15.98
C GLY A 41 -9.54 -7.01 14.48
N VAL A 42 -8.81 -7.82 13.70
CA VAL A 42 -8.82 -7.75 12.23
C VAL A 42 -10.17 -8.19 11.65
N ARG A 43 -10.80 -9.22 12.22
CA ARG A 43 -12.04 -9.82 11.69
C ARG A 43 -13.22 -8.84 11.62
N PRO A 44 -13.64 -8.14 12.70
CA PRO A 44 -14.79 -7.24 12.62
C PRO A 44 -14.51 -6.02 11.74
N VAL A 45 -13.27 -5.50 11.75
CA VAL A 45 -12.89 -4.36 10.90
C VAL A 45 -12.91 -4.75 9.42
N LEU A 46 -12.35 -5.91 9.07
CA LEU A 46 -12.36 -6.43 7.71
C LEU A 46 -13.79 -6.73 7.20
N ALA A 47 -14.63 -7.34 8.05
CA ALA A 47 -16.04 -7.58 7.70
C ALA A 47 -16.83 -6.29 7.50
N ALA A 48 -16.63 -5.28 8.37
CA ALA A 48 -17.26 -3.97 8.24
C ALA A 48 -16.78 -3.24 6.98
N ALA A 49 -15.49 -3.30 6.67
CA ALA A 49 -14.92 -2.72 5.46
C ALA A 49 -15.53 -3.33 4.19
N LEU A 50 -15.60 -4.67 4.12
CA LEU A 50 -16.24 -5.38 3.00
C LEU A 50 -17.73 -5.05 2.88
N ALA A 51 -18.43 -4.93 4.01
CA ALA A 51 -19.84 -4.50 4.02
C ALA A 51 -20.01 -3.05 3.54
N LEU A 52 -19.11 -2.13 3.89
CA LEU A 52 -19.11 -0.74 3.40
C LEU A 52 -18.87 -0.69 1.89
N ILE A 53 -17.89 -1.45 1.37
CA ILE A 53 -17.62 -1.56 -0.07
C ILE A 53 -18.87 -2.11 -0.78
N ALA A 54 -19.39 -3.24 -0.32
CA ALA A 54 -20.58 -3.87 -0.89
C ALA A 54 -21.79 -2.92 -0.89
N THR A 55 -22.06 -2.26 0.23
CA THR A 55 -23.21 -1.36 0.38
C THR A 55 -23.04 -0.12 -0.49
N GLY A 56 -21.87 0.52 -0.46
CA GLY A 56 -21.58 1.70 -1.29
C GLY A 56 -21.70 1.39 -2.78
N THR A 57 -21.12 0.27 -3.23
CA THR A 57 -21.20 -0.13 -4.63
C THR A 57 -22.60 -0.58 -5.02
N PHE A 58 -23.30 -1.38 -4.19
CA PHE A 58 -24.66 -1.85 -4.50
C PHE A 58 -25.68 -0.70 -4.53
N LEU A 59 -25.68 0.18 -3.53
CA LEU A 59 -26.61 1.31 -3.49
C LEU A 59 -26.37 2.29 -4.64
N SER A 60 -25.15 2.34 -5.20
CA SER A 60 -24.87 3.18 -6.36
C SER A 60 -25.72 2.81 -7.58
N VAL A 61 -26.20 1.57 -7.68
CA VAL A 61 -27.11 1.11 -8.75
C VAL A 61 -28.39 1.94 -8.80
N PHE A 62 -28.85 2.41 -7.65
CA PHE A 62 -30.09 3.20 -7.51
C PHE A 62 -29.84 4.71 -7.47
N MET A 63 -28.62 5.16 -7.77
CA MET A 63 -28.31 6.57 -7.71
C MET A 63 -29.05 7.34 -8.81
N THR A 64 -29.51 8.53 -8.46
CA THR A 64 -30.19 9.50 -9.34
C THR A 64 -29.65 10.91 -9.16
N SER A 65 -28.86 11.17 -8.12
CA SER A 65 -28.32 12.49 -7.79
C SER A 65 -26.81 12.46 -7.56
N PRO A 66 -26.04 13.50 -7.96
CA PRO A 66 -24.58 13.47 -7.86
C PRO A 66 -24.02 13.33 -6.44
N TRP A 67 -24.70 13.90 -5.44
CA TRP A 67 -24.27 13.77 -4.05
C TRP A 67 -24.26 12.32 -3.56
N GLN A 68 -25.11 11.46 -4.14
CA GLN A 68 -25.13 10.02 -3.84
C GLN A 68 -23.87 9.35 -4.34
N LEU A 69 -23.34 9.75 -5.50
CA LEU A 69 -22.05 9.26 -5.98
C LEU A 69 -20.89 9.66 -5.04
N LEU A 70 -20.89 10.91 -4.56
CA LEU A 70 -19.89 11.40 -3.59
C LEU A 70 -19.95 10.58 -2.29
N LEU A 71 -21.14 10.33 -1.76
CA LEU A 71 -21.31 9.57 -0.53
C LEU A 71 -21.01 8.07 -0.71
N LEU A 72 -21.67 7.42 -1.66
CA LEU A 72 -21.63 5.96 -1.82
C LEU A 72 -20.29 5.49 -2.37
N TRP A 73 -19.80 6.14 -3.42
CA TRP A 73 -18.56 5.72 -4.08
C TRP A 73 -17.35 6.50 -3.53
N GLY A 74 -17.48 7.81 -3.33
CA GLY A 74 -16.41 8.61 -2.73
C GLY A 74 -16.11 8.19 -1.29
N VAL A 75 -17.10 8.25 -0.41
CA VAL A 75 -16.91 8.03 1.04
C VAL A 75 -16.97 6.55 1.42
N LEU A 76 -18.08 5.87 1.19
CA LEU A 76 -18.29 4.50 1.70
C LEU A 76 -17.26 3.51 1.10
N VAL A 77 -17.15 3.48 -0.23
CA VAL A 77 -16.16 2.61 -0.89
C VAL A 77 -14.74 3.04 -0.55
N GLY A 78 -14.43 4.35 -0.50
CA GLY A 78 -13.07 4.84 -0.19
C GLY A 78 -12.61 4.49 1.21
N VAL A 79 -13.48 4.64 2.22
CA VAL A 79 -13.20 4.22 3.61
C VAL A 79 -13.08 2.70 3.69
N GLY A 80 -13.97 1.97 3.02
CA GLY A 80 -13.94 0.51 3.00
C GLY A 80 -12.65 -0.04 2.39
N THR A 81 -12.27 0.41 1.19
CA THR A 81 -11.03 -0.02 0.52
C THR A 81 -9.78 0.45 1.27
N GLY A 82 -9.79 1.67 1.81
CA GLY A 82 -8.69 2.18 2.63
C GLY A 82 -8.47 1.38 3.92
N SER A 83 -9.56 0.81 4.46
CA SER A 83 -9.48 -0.03 5.66
C SER A 83 -8.82 -1.39 5.43
N ILE A 84 -8.76 -1.85 4.18
CA ILE A 84 -8.13 -3.11 3.77
C ILE A 84 -6.87 -2.87 2.92
N SER A 85 -6.32 -1.67 3.01
CA SER A 85 -5.11 -1.23 2.28
C SER A 85 -3.83 -1.89 2.80
N MET A 86 -2.66 -1.39 2.41
CA MET A 86 -1.38 -1.96 2.83
C MET A 86 -1.17 -1.93 4.36
N GLY A 87 -1.90 -1.10 5.12
CA GLY A 87 -1.91 -1.14 6.58
C GLY A 87 -2.49 -2.46 7.14
N PHE A 88 -3.48 -3.05 6.47
CA PHE A 88 -4.00 -4.38 6.80
C PHE A 88 -2.92 -5.46 6.61
N VAL A 89 -2.17 -5.38 5.51
CA VAL A 89 -1.06 -6.31 5.23
C VAL A 89 0.00 -6.24 6.33
N ALA A 90 0.42 -5.02 6.70
CA ALA A 90 1.37 -4.81 7.79
C ALA A 90 0.85 -5.36 9.12
N THR A 91 -0.46 -5.18 9.41
CA THR A 91 -1.11 -5.72 10.61
C THR A 91 -1.03 -7.25 10.67
N VAL A 92 -1.44 -7.94 9.60
CA VAL A 92 -1.43 -9.40 9.55
C VAL A 92 -0.01 -9.95 9.62
N ALA A 93 0.92 -9.39 8.83
CA ALA A 93 2.31 -9.83 8.80
C ALA A 93 3.02 -9.65 10.16
N THR A 94 2.76 -8.54 10.85
CA THR A 94 3.38 -8.26 12.17
C THR A 94 2.85 -9.19 13.25
N ARG A 95 1.54 -9.46 13.27
CA ARG A 95 0.89 -10.26 14.31
C ARG A 95 1.10 -11.76 14.20
N TRP A 96 1.13 -12.30 12.98
CA TRP A 96 1.03 -13.75 12.77
C TRP A 96 2.36 -14.43 12.50
N PHE A 97 3.40 -13.66 12.16
CA PHE A 97 4.67 -14.19 11.69
C PHE A 97 5.79 -13.48 12.42
N VAL A 98 6.84 -14.20 12.80
CA VAL A 98 8.16 -13.67 13.18
C VAL A 98 9.16 -14.03 12.09
N THR A 99 9.07 -15.25 11.59
CA THR A 99 9.81 -15.74 10.42
C THR A 99 9.01 -15.56 9.14
N ARG A 100 9.70 -15.37 8.00
CA ARG A 100 9.10 -15.23 6.66
C ARG A 100 8.12 -14.04 6.51
N ARG A 101 8.29 -13.00 7.34
CA ARG A 101 7.42 -11.81 7.37
C ARG A 101 7.42 -11.07 6.03
N GLY A 102 8.59 -10.94 5.40
CA GLY A 102 8.77 -10.34 4.09
C GLY A 102 7.99 -11.11 3.03
N LEU A 103 8.16 -12.44 2.95
CA LEU A 103 7.46 -13.28 1.98
C LEU A 103 5.93 -13.17 2.13
N VAL A 104 5.42 -13.26 3.36
CA VAL A 104 3.97 -13.12 3.62
C VAL A 104 3.46 -11.75 3.21
N THR A 105 4.21 -10.69 3.52
CA THR A 105 3.89 -9.33 3.10
C THR A 105 3.83 -9.24 1.57
N GLY A 106 4.80 -9.83 0.87
CA GLY A 106 4.83 -9.88 -0.59
C GLY A 106 3.62 -10.61 -1.18
N VAL A 107 3.28 -11.79 -0.66
CA VAL A 107 2.11 -12.57 -1.12
C VAL A 107 0.80 -11.83 -0.88
N LEU A 108 0.62 -11.23 0.29
CA LEU A 108 -0.60 -10.47 0.63
C LEU A 108 -0.74 -9.21 -0.23
N THR A 109 0.36 -8.51 -0.51
CA THR A 109 0.33 -7.33 -1.37
C THR A 109 0.07 -7.69 -2.83
N ALA A 110 0.66 -8.77 -3.33
CA ALA A 110 0.44 -9.27 -4.70
C ALA A 110 -1.02 -9.70 -4.97
N ALA A 111 -1.79 -10.01 -3.94
CA ALA A 111 -3.21 -10.29 -4.07
C ALA A 111 -4.01 -9.12 -4.65
N SER A 112 -3.58 -7.86 -4.41
CA SER A 112 -4.21 -6.66 -4.98
C SER A 112 -4.07 -6.62 -6.51
N ALA A 113 -2.85 -6.83 -7.02
CA ALA A 113 -2.59 -6.87 -8.46
C ALA A 113 -3.35 -8.02 -9.13
N THR A 114 -3.38 -9.20 -8.49
CA THR A 114 -4.16 -10.35 -8.96
C THR A 114 -5.66 -10.01 -9.03
N GLY A 115 -6.20 -9.33 -8.01
CA GLY A 115 -7.58 -8.86 -8.01
C GLY A 115 -7.89 -7.92 -9.18
N GLN A 116 -7.02 -6.95 -9.45
CA GLN A 116 -7.18 -6.03 -10.59
C GLN A 116 -7.16 -6.77 -11.93
N LEU A 117 -6.26 -7.73 -12.12
CA LEU A 117 -6.17 -8.53 -13.35
C LEU A 117 -7.44 -9.34 -13.63
N ILE A 118 -8.13 -9.79 -12.58
CA ILE A 118 -9.39 -10.55 -12.71
C ILE A 118 -10.57 -9.59 -12.91
N PHE A 119 -10.70 -8.57 -12.05
CA PHE A 119 -11.89 -7.74 -11.99
C PHE A 119 -11.94 -6.65 -13.06
N LEU A 120 -10.82 -6.06 -13.49
CA LEU A 120 -10.85 -4.98 -14.50
C LEU A 120 -11.44 -5.45 -15.84
N PRO A 121 -10.98 -6.56 -16.45
CA PRO A 121 -11.57 -7.05 -17.71
C PRO A 121 -13.03 -7.47 -17.53
N LEU A 122 -13.35 -8.13 -16.41
CA LEU A 122 -14.71 -8.56 -16.11
C LEU A 122 -15.67 -7.37 -16.01
N VAL A 123 -15.29 -6.33 -15.27
CA VAL A 123 -16.07 -5.09 -15.11
C VAL A 123 -16.23 -4.38 -16.45
N ALA A 124 -15.19 -4.32 -17.28
CA ALA A 124 -15.26 -3.69 -18.60
C ALA A 124 -16.26 -4.44 -19.52
N VAL A 125 -16.08 -5.75 -19.71
CA VAL A 125 -16.96 -6.56 -20.57
C VAL A 125 -18.42 -6.51 -20.12
N VAL A 126 -18.67 -6.59 -18.81
CA VAL A 126 -20.03 -6.51 -18.27
C VAL A 126 -20.60 -5.09 -18.44
N SER A 127 -19.79 -4.06 -18.24
CA SER A 127 -20.24 -2.68 -18.43
C SER A 127 -20.62 -2.39 -19.88
N ASP A 128 -19.86 -2.93 -20.84
CA ASP A 128 -20.14 -2.73 -22.27
C ASP A 128 -21.35 -3.53 -22.74
N ALA A 129 -21.49 -4.79 -22.28
CA ALA A 129 -22.55 -5.69 -22.74
C ALA A 129 -23.89 -5.47 -22.02
N TYR A 130 -23.87 -5.18 -20.72
CA TYR A 130 -25.06 -5.13 -19.87
C TYR A 130 -25.24 -3.80 -19.13
N GLY A 131 -24.24 -2.91 -19.18
CA GLY A 131 -24.26 -1.62 -18.49
C GLY A 131 -23.56 -1.64 -17.13
N TRP A 132 -23.12 -0.46 -16.69
CA TRP A 132 -22.30 -0.27 -15.49
C TRP A 132 -22.97 -0.74 -14.19
N ARG A 133 -24.31 -0.77 -14.14
CA ARG A 133 -25.07 -1.27 -12.97
C ARG A 133 -24.78 -2.72 -12.68
N TRP A 134 -24.72 -3.58 -13.71
CA TRP A 134 -24.40 -4.99 -13.53
C TRP A 134 -22.97 -5.19 -13.06
N ALA A 135 -22.03 -4.39 -13.57
CA ALA A 135 -20.66 -4.41 -13.08
C ALA A 135 -20.59 -4.01 -11.58
N ALA A 136 -21.34 -3.00 -11.16
CA ALA A 136 -21.47 -2.61 -9.76
C ALA A 136 -22.07 -3.74 -8.90
N VAL A 137 -23.12 -4.42 -9.37
CA VAL A 137 -23.72 -5.57 -8.68
C VAL A 137 -22.72 -6.72 -8.52
N ILE A 138 -21.92 -7.04 -9.55
CA ILE A 138 -20.89 -8.09 -9.47
C ILE A 138 -19.86 -7.76 -8.40
N VAL A 139 -19.33 -6.53 -8.40
CA VAL A 139 -18.35 -6.08 -7.40
C VAL A 139 -18.93 -6.15 -5.99
N ALA A 140 -20.17 -5.69 -5.81
CA ALA A 140 -20.86 -5.77 -4.52
C ALA A 140 -21.07 -7.22 -4.08
N ALA A 141 -21.55 -8.09 -4.96
CA ALA A 141 -21.76 -9.51 -4.68
C ALA A 141 -20.45 -10.21 -4.31
N SER A 142 -19.36 -9.91 -5.02
CA SER A 142 -18.02 -10.42 -4.69
C SER A 142 -17.58 -9.97 -3.30
N ALA A 143 -17.71 -8.68 -2.97
CA ALA A 143 -17.35 -8.17 -1.64
C ALA A 143 -18.18 -8.84 -0.52
N VAL A 144 -19.50 -8.97 -0.70
CA VAL A 144 -20.38 -9.69 0.26
C VAL A 144 -20.01 -11.16 0.38
N SER A 145 -19.69 -11.84 -0.72
CA SER A 145 -19.34 -13.27 -0.71
C SER A 145 -18.08 -13.59 0.10
N VAL A 146 -17.17 -12.60 0.27
CA VAL A 146 -15.95 -12.74 1.08
C VAL A 146 -16.24 -12.55 2.57
N VAL A 147 -17.29 -11.82 2.95
CA VAL A 147 -17.68 -11.60 4.36
C VAL A 147 -17.84 -12.91 5.15
N PRO A 148 -18.61 -13.93 4.71
CA PRO A 148 -18.70 -15.18 5.45
C PRO A 148 -17.36 -15.90 5.56
N LEU A 149 -16.50 -15.82 4.53
CA LEU A 149 -15.15 -16.40 4.59
C LEU A 149 -14.30 -15.71 5.67
N VAL A 150 -14.35 -14.38 5.75
CA VAL A 150 -13.67 -13.61 6.80
C VAL A 150 -14.22 -13.95 8.17
N VAL A 151 -15.55 -14.00 8.32
CA VAL A 151 -16.20 -14.30 9.59
C VAL A 151 -15.89 -15.74 10.05
N LEU A 152 -15.82 -16.72 9.15
CA LEU A 152 -15.57 -18.11 9.52
C LEU A 152 -14.08 -18.42 9.72
N PHE A 153 -13.21 -17.89 8.85
CA PHE A 153 -11.82 -18.32 8.77
C PHE A 153 -10.80 -17.31 9.34
N MET A 154 -11.08 -16.00 9.29
CA MET A 154 -10.14 -14.99 9.79
C MET A 154 -10.10 -14.97 11.31
N ARG A 155 -8.89 -14.95 11.88
CA ARG A 155 -8.65 -14.82 13.33
C ARG A 155 -7.88 -13.54 13.61
N ASN A 156 -8.10 -12.96 14.78
CA ASN A 156 -7.55 -11.65 15.10
C ASN A 156 -6.08 -11.75 15.50
N ARG A 157 -5.75 -12.81 16.24
CA ARG A 157 -4.41 -13.08 16.78
C ARG A 157 -4.11 -14.58 16.81
N PRO A 158 -2.83 -14.99 16.76
CA PRO A 158 -2.41 -16.37 16.97
C PRO A 158 -2.93 -16.96 18.29
N ALA A 159 -2.92 -16.17 19.37
CA ALA A 159 -3.42 -16.55 20.68
C ALA A 159 -4.91 -16.98 20.67
N ASP A 160 -5.74 -16.49 19.73
CA ASP A 160 -7.13 -16.95 19.55
C ASP A 160 -7.21 -18.44 19.17
N LYS A 161 -6.10 -19.03 18.70
CA LYS A 161 -5.93 -20.45 18.39
C LYS A 161 -5.06 -21.20 19.40
N GLY A 162 -4.64 -20.55 20.49
CA GLY A 162 -3.73 -21.13 21.47
C GLY A 162 -2.33 -21.42 20.88
N VAL A 163 -1.91 -20.64 19.89
CA VAL A 163 -0.57 -20.75 19.28
C VAL A 163 0.11 -19.38 19.28
N GLY A 164 1.44 -19.35 19.39
CA GLY A 164 2.22 -18.14 19.18
C GLY A 164 2.33 -17.74 17.70
N PRO A 165 2.83 -16.52 17.39
CA PRO A 165 3.21 -16.15 16.03
C PRO A 165 4.20 -17.15 15.42
N LEU A 166 4.15 -17.36 14.10
CA LEU A 166 5.00 -18.33 13.44
C LEU A 166 6.49 -17.99 13.60
N GLY A 167 7.22 -18.83 14.35
CA GLY A 167 8.64 -18.66 14.65
C GLY A 167 8.95 -17.78 15.86
N ALA A 168 7.98 -17.59 16.77
CA ALA A 168 8.24 -17.06 18.11
C ALA A 168 8.59 -18.20 19.08
N ASP A 169 9.62 -18.02 19.92
CA ASP A 169 10.07 -19.00 20.92
C ASP A 169 9.27 -18.92 22.24
N THR A 170 8.57 -17.81 22.49
CA THR A 170 7.70 -17.57 23.66
C THR A 170 6.41 -16.83 23.26
N ASP A 171 5.37 -16.99 24.08
CA ASP A 171 4.05 -16.33 23.95
C ASP A 171 4.14 -14.81 24.24
N GLU A 172 4.93 -14.08 23.45
CA GLU A 172 4.91 -12.62 23.49
C GLU A 172 3.73 -12.10 22.67
N SER A 173 2.57 -12.01 23.31
CA SER A 173 1.44 -11.26 22.77
C SER A 173 1.30 -9.93 23.52
N GLY A 174 2.04 -8.91 23.09
CA GLY A 174 1.79 -7.54 23.53
C GLY A 174 0.40 -7.10 23.11
N ALA A 175 -0.38 -6.55 24.05
CA ALA A 175 -1.66 -5.91 23.75
C ALA A 175 -1.39 -4.48 23.28
N ALA A 176 -1.32 -4.26 21.97
CA ALA A 176 -1.28 -2.92 21.42
C ALA A 176 -2.51 -2.12 21.86
N SER A 177 -2.28 -0.94 22.43
CA SER A 177 -3.34 0.02 22.78
C SER A 177 -3.99 0.56 21.50
N GLY A 178 -5.13 0.00 21.11
CA GLY A 178 -5.83 0.38 19.89
C GLY A 178 -6.78 1.59 20.02
N GLY A 179 -7.30 2.04 18.88
CA GLY A 179 -8.32 3.09 18.77
C GLY A 179 -7.86 4.31 17.97
N PHE A 180 -8.78 5.23 17.63
CA PHE A 180 -8.46 6.40 16.80
C PHE A 180 -7.29 7.25 17.35
N GLY A 181 -7.13 7.34 18.67
CA GLY A 181 -6.00 8.04 19.30
C GLY A 181 -4.64 7.43 18.96
N ALA A 182 -4.56 6.10 18.82
CA ALA A 182 -3.33 5.40 18.48
C ALA A 182 -2.85 5.74 17.06
N ALA A 183 -3.76 6.08 16.14
CA ALA A 183 -3.40 6.56 14.81
C ALA A 183 -2.60 7.89 14.89
N PHE A 184 -3.07 8.85 15.69
CA PHE A 184 -2.38 10.11 15.91
C PHE A 184 -1.10 9.95 16.72
N GLU A 185 -1.11 9.08 17.74
CA GLU A 185 0.08 8.75 18.52
C GLU A 185 1.17 8.16 17.63
N GLY A 186 0.82 7.21 16.75
CA GLY A 186 1.74 6.62 15.77
C GLY A 186 2.34 7.67 14.84
N LEU A 187 1.55 8.64 14.36
CA LEU A 187 2.09 9.76 13.58
C LEU A 187 3.08 10.59 14.39
N LEU A 188 2.73 10.93 15.63
CA LEU A 188 3.56 11.78 16.49
C LEU A 188 4.88 11.10 16.85
N ILE A 189 4.85 9.80 17.14
CA ILE A 189 6.04 8.98 17.39
C ILE A 189 6.90 8.89 16.13
N GLY A 190 6.27 8.56 14.99
CA GLY A 190 6.94 8.50 13.70
C GLY A 190 7.61 9.82 13.36
N ALA A 191 6.87 10.93 13.40
CA ALA A 191 7.34 12.26 13.03
C ALA A 191 8.54 12.76 13.86
N ARG A 192 8.73 12.24 15.08
CA ARG A 192 9.90 12.53 15.93
C ARG A 192 11.16 11.76 15.51
N GLN A 193 11.03 10.73 14.67
CA GLN A 193 12.13 9.89 14.23
C GLN A 193 12.55 10.25 12.79
N PRO A 194 13.84 10.50 12.51
CA PRO A 194 14.30 10.82 11.15
C PRO A 194 13.94 9.74 10.12
N VAL A 195 13.96 8.46 10.54
CA VAL A 195 13.61 7.33 9.66
C VAL A 195 12.20 7.44 9.08
N PHE A 196 11.24 7.99 9.83
CA PHE A 196 9.88 8.16 9.34
C PHE A 196 9.85 9.07 8.11
N TRP A 197 10.59 10.17 8.12
CA TRP A 197 10.65 11.10 6.99
C TRP A 197 11.41 10.53 5.79
N LEU A 198 12.45 9.73 6.03
CA LEU A 198 13.15 8.99 4.97
C LEU A 198 12.23 7.98 4.30
N LEU A 199 11.45 7.21 5.07
CA LEU A 199 10.50 6.24 4.55
C LEU A 199 9.29 6.92 3.91
N ALA A 200 8.69 7.93 4.53
CA ALA A 200 7.57 8.67 3.98
C ALA A 200 7.94 9.41 2.67
N GLY A 201 9.12 10.01 2.61
CA GLY A 201 9.59 10.71 1.40
C GLY A 201 9.95 9.76 0.27
N SER A 202 10.69 8.68 0.55
CA SER A 202 10.97 7.66 -0.48
C SER A 202 9.70 6.98 -0.99
N PHE A 203 8.75 6.67 -0.09
CA PHE A 203 7.49 6.04 -0.47
C PHE A 203 6.52 7.01 -1.16
N ALA A 204 6.58 8.31 -0.88
CA ALA A 204 5.93 9.34 -1.71
C ALA A 204 6.48 9.36 -3.15
N ILE A 205 7.81 9.23 -3.30
CA ILE A 205 8.45 9.10 -4.61
C ILE A 205 8.05 7.79 -5.30
N CYS A 206 7.91 6.69 -4.56
CA CYS A 206 7.34 5.45 -5.07
C CYS A 206 5.96 5.69 -5.69
N GLY A 207 5.06 6.37 -4.96
CA GLY A 207 3.72 6.69 -5.46
C GLY A 207 3.74 7.63 -6.67
N MET A 208 4.60 8.66 -6.65
CA MET A 208 4.79 9.55 -7.81
C MET A 208 5.18 8.79 -9.07
N THR A 209 6.15 7.89 -8.96
CA THR A 209 6.76 7.21 -10.10
C THR A 209 5.88 6.10 -10.65
N THR A 210 5.16 5.37 -9.78
CA THR A 210 4.28 4.25 -10.17
C THR A 210 2.88 4.74 -10.53
N ASN A 211 1.95 4.75 -9.57
CA ASN A 211 0.53 5.06 -9.81
C ASN A 211 0.34 6.47 -10.37
N GLY A 212 1.09 7.45 -9.87
CA GLY A 212 0.96 8.84 -10.29
C GLY A 212 1.35 9.04 -11.75
N LEU A 213 2.61 8.72 -12.09
CA LEU A 213 3.16 8.94 -13.42
C LEU A 213 2.81 7.81 -14.40
N ILE A 214 3.34 6.60 -14.18
CA ILE A 214 3.15 5.49 -15.14
C ILE A 214 1.69 5.02 -15.15
N GLY A 215 1.06 4.86 -13.98
CA GLY A 215 -0.34 4.43 -13.87
C GLY A 215 -1.31 5.36 -14.61
N THR A 216 -1.10 6.68 -14.53
CA THR A 216 -1.99 7.66 -15.16
C THR A 216 -1.61 7.97 -16.60
N HIS A 217 -0.31 8.00 -16.92
CA HIS A 217 0.19 8.62 -18.15
C HIS A 217 0.94 7.68 -19.09
N PHE A 218 1.13 6.40 -18.76
CA PHE A 218 1.79 5.46 -19.67
C PHE A 218 1.05 5.31 -20.99
N ILE A 219 -0.28 5.12 -20.96
CA ILE A 219 -1.09 4.94 -22.16
C ILE A 219 -1.00 6.16 -23.10
N PRO A 220 -1.25 7.41 -22.66
CA PRO A 220 -1.09 8.56 -23.54
C PRO A 220 0.36 8.78 -23.98
N ALA A 221 1.36 8.54 -23.12
CA ALA A 221 2.77 8.67 -23.52
C ALA A 221 3.17 7.67 -24.61
N ALA A 222 2.71 6.41 -24.50
CA ALA A 222 2.93 5.40 -25.53
C ALA A 222 2.21 5.75 -26.83
N HIS A 223 1.00 6.31 -26.73
CA HIS A 223 0.24 6.77 -27.88
C HIS A 223 0.94 7.89 -28.66
N ASP A 224 1.63 8.81 -27.99
CA ASP A 224 2.45 9.83 -28.67
C ASP A 224 3.56 9.24 -29.53
N HIS A 225 4.02 8.05 -29.16
CA HIS A 225 5.03 7.29 -29.92
C HIS A 225 4.38 6.38 -30.98
N GLY A 226 3.10 6.61 -31.31
CA GLY A 226 2.36 5.87 -32.33
C GLY A 226 1.83 4.51 -31.88
N MET A 227 1.91 4.18 -30.59
CA MET A 227 1.38 2.91 -30.06
C MET A 227 -0.14 2.95 -29.95
N PRO A 228 -0.87 1.93 -30.44
CA PRO A 228 -2.31 1.84 -30.21
C PRO A 228 -2.65 1.83 -28.71
N THR A 229 -3.70 2.55 -28.32
CA THR A 229 -4.13 2.65 -26.91
C THR A 229 -4.45 1.28 -26.29
N THR A 230 -5.04 0.37 -27.08
CA THR A 230 -5.34 -1.01 -26.68
C THR A 230 -4.06 -1.80 -26.40
N MET A 231 -3.02 -1.61 -27.20
CA MET A 231 -1.72 -2.23 -26.99
C MET A 231 -1.06 -1.67 -25.74
N ALA A 232 -1.01 -0.35 -25.57
CA ALA A 232 -0.47 0.28 -24.37
C ALA A 232 -1.21 -0.17 -23.09
N ALA A 233 -2.54 -0.26 -23.13
CA ALA A 233 -3.34 -0.78 -22.03
C ALA A 233 -3.01 -2.26 -21.72
N SER A 234 -2.81 -3.09 -22.74
CA SER A 234 -2.42 -4.49 -22.55
C SER A 234 -1.04 -4.66 -21.93
N LEU A 235 -0.08 -3.79 -22.29
CA LEU A 235 1.25 -3.76 -21.67
C LEU A 235 1.19 -3.30 -20.20
N LEU A 236 0.35 -2.31 -19.90
CA LEU A 236 0.11 -1.88 -18.52
C LEU A 236 -0.55 -2.99 -17.68
N ALA A 237 -1.44 -3.79 -18.27
CA ALA A 237 -1.96 -4.98 -17.61
C ALA A 237 -0.85 -6.02 -17.33
N LEU A 238 0.07 -6.21 -18.27
CA LEU A 238 1.22 -7.11 -18.08
C LEU A 238 2.20 -6.65 -16.99
N ILE A 239 2.36 -5.34 -16.78
CA ILE A 239 3.08 -4.80 -15.61
C ILE A 239 2.48 -5.38 -14.32
N GLY A 240 1.14 -5.43 -14.21
CA GLY A 240 0.45 -6.03 -13.06
C GLY A 240 0.71 -7.53 -12.89
N VAL A 241 0.96 -8.27 -13.98
CA VAL A 241 1.33 -9.70 -13.91
C VAL A 241 2.74 -9.86 -13.36
N PHE A 242 3.69 -9.08 -13.87
CA PHE A 242 5.07 -9.10 -13.38
C PHE A 242 5.18 -8.57 -11.95
N ASP A 243 4.33 -7.63 -11.54
CA ASP A 243 4.24 -7.13 -10.18
C ASP A 243 3.97 -8.23 -9.15
N VAL A 244 3.09 -9.20 -9.48
CA VAL A 244 2.85 -10.35 -8.61
C VAL A 244 4.16 -11.11 -8.35
N ALA A 245 4.91 -11.43 -9.40
CA ALA A 245 6.17 -12.15 -9.29
C ALA A 245 7.23 -11.32 -8.54
N GLY A 246 7.36 -10.05 -8.89
CA GLY A 246 8.35 -9.13 -8.32
C GLY A 246 8.11 -8.85 -6.85
N THR A 247 6.86 -8.60 -6.45
CA THR A 247 6.48 -8.30 -5.07
C THR A 247 6.62 -9.52 -4.15
N VAL A 248 6.25 -10.72 -4.62
CA VAL A 248 6.49 -11.96 -3.87
C VAL A 248 7.99 -12.25 -3.75
N PHE A 249 8.75 -12.11 -4.84
CA PHE A 249 10.20 -12.31 -4.83
C PHE A 249 10.92 -11.30 -3.91
N SER A 250 10.54 -10.03 -3.96
CA SER A 250 11.04 -8.99 -3.06
C SER A 250 10.73 -9.32 -1.60
N GLY A 251 9.52 -9.82 -1.32
CA GLY A 251 9.17 -10.31 0.02
C GLY A 251 10.12 -11.40 0.51
N TRP A 252 10.35 -12.43 -0.32
CA TRP A 252 11.31 -13.50 -0.02
C TRP A 252 12.74 -12.99 0.19
N LEU A 253 13.16 -11.99 -0.59
CA LEU A 253 14.50 -11.40 -0.52
C LEU A 253 14.66 -10.51 0.72
N THR A 254 13.59 -9.80 1.11
CA THR A 254 13.54 -8.96 2.32
C THR A 254 13.77 -9.76 3.60
N ASP A 255 13.44 -11.05 3.61
CA ASP A 255 13.74 -11.93 4.74
C ASP A 255 15.22 -12.35 4.82
N ARG A 256 16.05 -12.02 3.82
CA ARG A 256 17.43 -12.52 3.67
C ARG A 256 18.47 -11.43 3.44
N VAL A 257 18.06 -10.30 2.90
CA VAL A 257 18.92 -9.19 2.50
C VAL A 257 18.46 -7.94 3.22
N ASP A 258 19.42 -7.07 3.55
CA ASP A 258 19.14 -5.78 4.15
C ASP A 258 18.13 -4.99 3.32
N ALA A 259 17.01 -4.63 3.94
CA ALA A 259 15.91 -3.90 3.33
C ALA A 259 16.34 -2.55 2.72
N ARG A 260 17.37 -1.89 3.26
CA ARG A 260 17.91 -0.62 2.75
C ARG A 260 18.58 -0.83 1.39
N ILE A 261 19.36 -1.90 1.26
CA ILE A 261 20.04 -2.26 0.01
C ILE A 261 19.01 -2.61 -1.06
N LEU A 262 18.00 -3.39 -0.69
CA LEU A 262 16.90 -3.74 -1.61
C LEU A 262 16.18 -2.49 -2.12
N LEU A 263 15.77 -1.59 -1.22
CA LEU A 263 15.14 -0.33 -1.60
C LEU A 263 16.06 0.53 -2.47
N GLY A 264 17.36 0.59 -2.15
CA GLY A 264 18.35 1.28 -2.99
C GLY A 264 18.39 0.74 -4.41
N ILE A 265 18.43 -0.59 -4.58
CA ILE A 265 18.42 -1.26 -5.88
C ILE A 265 17.11 -1.00 -6.63
N TYR A 266 15.96 -1.17 -5.97
CA TYR A 266 14.63 -0.96 -6.56
C TYR A 266 14.46 0.48 -7.05
N TYR A 267 14.70 1.47 -6.20
CA TYR A 267 14.58 2.86 -6.60
C TYR A 267 15.59 3.26 -7.67
N PHE A 268 16.85 2.81 -7.58
CA PHE A 268 17.84 3.11 -8.62
C PHE A 268 17.44 2.49 -9.96
N GLY A 269 17.05 1.22 -9.95
CA GLY A 269 16.57 0.50 -11.13
C GLY A 269 15.34 1.16 -11.75
N ARG A 270 14.36 1.53 -10.92
CA ARG A 270 13.18 2.32 -11.34
C ARG A 270 13.60 3.62 -12.01
N GLY A 271 14.53 4.36 -11.40
CA GLY A 271 15.03 5.61 -11.96
C GLY A 271 15.67 5.42 -13.33
N LEU A 272 16.53 4.41 -13.48
CA LEU A 272 17.15 4.08 -14.76
C LEU A 272 16.12 3.70 -15.83
N SER A 273 15.12 2.88 -15.46
CA SER A 273 14.06 2.48 -16.40
C SER A 273 13.22 3.66 -16.88
N LEU A 274 12.89 4.61 -15.99
CA LEU A 274 12.16 5.83 -16.36
C LEU A 274 13.00 6.78 -17.21
N MET A 275 14.30 6.91 -16.91
CA MET A 275 15.22 7.71 -17.73
C MET A 275 15.28 7.20 -19.17
N LEU A 276 15.27 5.88 -19.36
CA LEU A 276 15.37 5.24 -20.66
C LEU A 276 14.02 5.10 -21.38
N LEU A 277 12.90 5.22 -20.67
CA LEU A 277 11.56 4.94 -21.19
C LEU A 277 11.24 5.62 -22.53
N PRO A 278 11.50 6.94 -22.75
CA PRO A 278 11.23 7.57 -24.05
C PRO A 278 11.90 6.85 -25.22
N ALA A 279 13.13 6.37 -25.03
CA ALA A 279 13.88 5.64 -26.06
C ALA A 279 13.42 4.18 -26.22
N LEU A 280 12.71 3.63 -25.23
CA LEU A 280 12.17 2.27 -25.25
C LEU A 280 10.74 2.21 -25.80
N LEU A 281 10.03 3.33 -25.90
CA LEU A 281 8.69 3.38 -26.48
C LEU A 281 8.75 3.27 -28.00
N SER A 282 7.85 2.46 -28.56
CA SER A 282 7.78 2.19 -30.00
C SER A 282 6.33 1.97 -30.46
N PRO A 283 6.00 2.18 -31.74
CA PRO A 283 4.64 2.03 -32.24
C PRO A 283 4.07 0.60 -32.12
N ARG A 284 4.93 -0.42 -32.04
CA ARG A 284 4.54 -1.84 -32.13
C ARG A 284 5.01 -2.69 -30.95
N ALA A 285 5.35 -2.06 -29.82
CA ALA A 285 5.89 -2.76 -28.64
C ALA A 285 7.08 -3.67 -29.00
N GLU A 286 8.09 -3.06 -29.63
CA GLU A 286 9.36 -3.72 -29.96
C GLU A 286 10.02 -4.32 -28.70
N PRO A 287 11.00 -5.22 -28.84
CA PRO A 287 11.64 -5.87 -27.70
C PRO A 287 12.16 -4.90 -26.62
N SER A 288 12.56 -3.69 -27.00
CA SER A 288 12.94 -2.61 -26.07
C SER A 288 11.81 -2.22 -25.11
N THR A 289 10.57 -2.10 -25.61
CA THR A 289 9.39 -1.82 -24.79
C THR A 289 9.12 -2.97 -23.81
N TRP A 290 9.29 -4.22 -24.25
CA TRP A 290 9.13 -5.40 -23.38
C TRP A 290 10.12 -5.44 -22.22
N VAL A 291 11.38 -5.03 -22.45
CA VAL A 291 12.38 -4.90 -21.38
C VAL A 291 11.87 -3.96 -20.28
N PHE A 292 11.30 -2.81 -20.66
CA PHE A 292 10.69 -1.90 -19.70
C PHE A 292 9.51 -2.55 -18.96
N ILE A 293 8.57 -3.18 -19.68
CA ILE A 293 7.38 -3.79 -19.07
C ILE A 293 7.72 -4.88 -18.05
N ILE A 294 8.67 -5.76 -18.38
CA ILE A 294 9.10 -6.83 -17.49
C ILE A 294 9.81 -6.23 -16.26
N PHE A 295 10.80 -5.37 -16.47
CA PHE A 295 11.59 -4.82 -15.39
C PHE A 295 10.75 -3.92 -14.46
N TYR A 296 10.01 -2.98 -15.04
CA TYR A 296 9.17 -2.05 -14.30
C TYR A 296 8.02 -2.76 -13.60
N GLY A 297 7.46 -3.80 -14.22
CA GLY A 297 6.48 -4.67 -13.60
C GLY A 297 7.02 -5.39 -12.38
N LEU A 298 8.19 -6.04 -12.48
CA LEU A 298 8.84 -6.68 -11.33
C LEU A 298 9.15 -5.70 -10.19
N ASP A 299 9.38 -4.42 -10.51
CA ASP A 299 9.70 -3.39 -9.53
C ASP A 299 8.46 -2.68 -8.95
N TRP A 300 7.28 -2.80 -9.57
CA TRP A 300 6.09 -1.97 -9.33
C TRP A 300 5.74 -1.82 -7.83
N VAL A 301 5.43 -2.92 -7.13
CA VAL A 301 5.18 -2.93 -5.66
C VAL A 301 6.32 -3.61 -4.86
N ALA A 302 7.47 -3.90 -5.49
CA ALA A 302 8.60 -4.55 -4.84
C ALA A 302 9.17 -3.78 -3.64
N THR A 303 8.93 -2.48 -3.51
CA THR A 303 9.39 -1.66 -2.38
C THR A 303 8.59 -1.88 -1.10
N VAL A 304 7.37 -2.44 -1.16
CA VAL A 304 6.48 -2.55 0.01
C VAL A 304 7.02 -3.48 1.11
N PRO A 305 7.42 -4.73 0.82
CA PRO A 305 7.97 -5.61 1.85
C PRO A 305 9.17 -5.02 2.61
N PRO A 306 10.21 -4.46 1.96
CA PRO A 306 11.35 -3.89 2.69
C PRO A 306 10.98 -2.59 3.43
N THR A 307 10.07 -1.76 2.92
CA THR A 307 9.59 -0.57 3.68
C THR A 307 8.85 -0.96 4.97
N ILE A 308 8.00 -1.99 4.92
CA ILE A 308 7.34 -2.54 6.12
C ILE A 308 8.38 -3.13 7.08
N ALA A 309 9.40 -3.82 6.56
CA ALA A 309 10.48 -4.37 7.37
C ALA A 309 11.27 -3.27 8.12
N LEU A 310 11.60 -2.16 7.45
CA LEU A 310 12.25 -1.02 8.10
C LEU A 310 11.34 -0.35 9.13
N CYS A 311 10.05 -0.17 8.83
CA CYS A 311 9.10 0.34 9.83
C CYS A 311 9.09 -0.56 11.08
N ARG A 312 9.11 -1.87 10.89
CA ARG A 312 9.15 -2.84 11.98
C ARG A 312 10.38 -2.75 12.85
N ASN A 313 11.55 -2.66 12.25
CA ASN A 313 12.80 -2.59 13.00
C ASN A 313 12.89 -1.33 13.88
N TYR A 314 12.15 -0.27 13.56
CA TYR A 314 12.16 1.00 14.31
C TYR A 314 10.96 1.23 15.22
N PHE A 315 9.79 0.71 14.84
CA PHE A 315 8.52 1.02 15.50
C PHE A 315 7.86 -0.21 16.15
N GLY A 316 8.44 -1.40 15.99
CA GLY A 316 7.97 -2.63 16.67
C GLY A 316 6.49 -2.91 16.41
N GLU A 317 5.71 -3.08 17.48
CA GLU A 317 4.26 -3.33 17.39
C GLU A 317 3.47 -2.17 16.76
N ARG A 318 3.98 -0.93 16.79
CA ARG A 318 3.32 0.25 16.21
C ARG A 318 3.46 0.32 14.69
N THR A 319 4.17 -0.62 14.08
CA THR A 319 4.41 -0.69 12.63
C THR A 319 3.17 -0.52 11.77
N PRO A 320 2.03 -1.21 12.03
CA PRO A 320 0.88 -1.11 11.13
C PRO A 320 0.33 0.32 11.04
N VAL A 321 0.30 1.03 12.16
CA VAL A 321 -0.17 2.43 12.23
C VAL A 321 0.84 3.38 11.57
N VAL A 322 2.12 3.27 11.91
CA VAL A 322 3.16 4.15 11.35
C VAL A 322 3.29 3.94 9.84
N PHE A 323 3.28 2.68 9.40
CA PHE A 323 3.29 2.35 7.97
C PHE A 323 2.01 2.84 7.27
N GLY A 324 0.85 2.86 7.95
CA GLY A 324 -0.35 3.51 7.43
C GLY A 324 -0.13 4.98 7.05
N TRP A 325 0.63 5.74 7.86
CA TRP A 325 1.00 7.12 7.54
C TRP A 325 2.04 7.24 6.44
N VAL A 326 3.00 6.31 6.38
CA VAL A 326 3.94 6.20 5.25
C VAL A 326 3.15 5.90 3.96
N PHE A 327 2.15 5.02 3.99
CA PHE A 327 1.28 4.76 2.85
C PHE A 327 0.41 5.97 2.47
N ALA A 328 -0.01 6.80 3.43
CA ALA A 328 -0.69 8.04 3.11
C ALA A 328 0.20 9.00 2.29
N SER A 329 1.51 9.10 2.60
CA SER A 329 2.44 9.92 1.80
C SER A 329 2.62 9.37 0.38
N HIS A 330 2.56 8.05 0.20
CA HIS A 330 2.55 7.42 -1.12
C HIS A 330 1.37 7.89 -1.98
N GLN A 331 0.17 7.91 -1.42
CA GLN A 331 -1.02 8.38 -2.16
C GLN A 331 -0.94 9.87 -2.49
N ILE A 332 -0.41 10.69 -1.58
CA ILE A 332 -0.16 12.12 -1.84
C ILE A 332 0.85 12.29 -2.98
N GLY A 333 1.95 11.54 -2.96
CA GLY A 333 2.93 11.55 -4.05
C GLY A 333 2.31 11.17 -5.39
N ALA A 334 1.53 10.08 -5.43
CA ALA A 334 0.83 9.67 -6.65
C ALA A 334 -0.07 10.78 -7.21
N ALA A 335 -0.85 11.45 -6.36
CA ALA A 335 -1.71 12.56 -6.78
C ALA A 335 -0.90 13.75 -7.35
N ILE A 336 0.22 14.11 -6.72
CA ILE A 336 1.10 15.20 -7.18
C ILE A 336 1.66 14.90 -8.57
N ALA A 337 2.16 13.67 -8.81
CA ALA A 337 2.70 13.31 -10.13
C ALA A 337 1.61 13.22 -11.21
N ALA A 338 0.43 12.69 -10.91
CA ALA A 338 -0.66 12.63 -11.87
C ALA A 338 -1.08 14.03 -12.35
N ALA A 339 -1.16 15.02 -11.45
CA ALA A 339 -1.43 16.40 -11.84
C ALA A 339 -0.23 17.05 -12.54
N GLY A 340 0.96 16.91 -11.96
CA GLY A 340 2.18 17.57 -12.44
C GLY A 340 2.65 17.07 -13.80
N ALA A 341 2.54 15.78 -14.09
CA ALA A 341 2.90 15.22 -15.38
C ALA A 341 1.92 15.62 -16.49
N GLY A 342 0.63 15.71 -16.19
CA GLY A 342 -0.38 16.30 -17.09
C GLY A 342 -0.04 17.76 -17.42
N TRP A 343 0.24 18.59 -16.40
CA TRP A 343 0.64 19.98 -16.61
C TRP A 343 1.93 20.13 -17.44
N LEU A 344 2.95 19.30 -17.17
CA LEU A 344 4.19 19.29 -17.95
C LEU A 344 3.94 18.94 -19.41
N ARG A 345 3.04 17.99 -19.67
CA ARG A 345 2.60 17.64 -21.01
C ARG A 345 1.89 18.78 -21.70
N ASP A 346 0.94 19.45 -21.04
CA ASP A 346 0.18 20.53 -21.67
C ASP A 346 1.11 21.66 -22.16
N GLN A 347 2.22 21.87 -21.45
CA GLN A 347 3.23 22.88 -21.79
C GLN A 347 4.20 22.43 -22.90
N GLN A 348 4.56 21.15 -22.96
CA GLN A 348 5.66 20.64 -23.81
C GLN A 348 5.20 19.72 -24.95
N GLY A 349 3.96 19.24 -24.92
CA GLY A 349 3.40 18.25 -25.85
C GLY A 349 3.91 16.81 -25.65
N ASN A 350 4.75 16.53 -24.64
CA ASN A 350 5.31 15.21 -24.36
C ASN A 350 5.56 14.98 -22.86
N TYR A 351 6.00 13.77 -22.48
CA TYR A 351 6.23 13.38 -21.09
C TYR A 351 7.72 13.23 -20.70
N ASP A 352 8.66 13.52 -21.61
CA ASP A 352 10.09 13.25 -21.40
C ASP A 352 10.64 13.92 -20.14
N THR A 353 10.24 15.17 -19.93
CA THR A 353 10.66 15.93 -18.74
C THR A 353 10.07 15.33 -17.46
N ALA A 354 8.83 14.84 -17.49
CA ALA A 354 8.23 14.15 -16.35
C ALA A 354 8.99 12.86 -16.02
N PHE A 355 9.37 12.07 -17.04
CA PHE A 355 10.16 10.85 -16.85
C PHE A 355 11.57 11.13 -16.32
N ARG A 356 12.26 12.16 -16.84
CA ARG A 356 13.60 12.56 -16.36
C ARG A 356 13.58 13.08 -14.91
N LEU A 357 12.56 13.88 -14.55
CA LEU A 357 12.39 14.35 -13.18
C LEU A 357 12.10 13.18 -12.23
N ALA A 358 11.20 12.26 -12.64
CA ALA A 358 10.91 11.06 -11.87
C ALA A 358 12.14 10.16 -11.69
N ALA A 359 12.99 10.04 -12.71
CA ALA A 359 14.27 9.35 -12.60
C ALA A 359 15.21 9.99 -11.57
N GLY A 360 15.32 11.32 -11.56
CA GLY A 360 16.09 12.04 -10.55
C GLY A 360 15.53 11.87 -9.13
N LEU A 361 14.21 11.89 -8.97
CA LEU A 361 13.54 11.61 -7.70
C LEU A 361 13.80 10.18 -7.23
N CYS A 362 13.80 9.20 -8.13
CA CYS A 362 14.16 7.82 -7.80
C CYS A 362 15.60 7.70 -7.25
N VAL A 363 16.57 8.43 -7.81
CA VAL A 363 17.93 8.49 -7.24
C VAL A 363 17.91 9.08 -5.83
N LEU A 364 17.16 10.15 -5.60
CA LEU A 364 16.97 10.72 -4.27
C LEU A 364 16.35 9.69 -3.31
N ALA A 365 15.30 8.97 -3.71
CA ALA A 365 14.67 7.92 -2.90
C ALA A 365 15.64 6.79 -2.54
N ALA A 366 16.51 6.38 -3.48
CA ALA A 366 17.55 5.40 -3.22
C ALA A 366 18.52 5.90 -2.14
N VAL A 367 19.00 7.15 -2.24
CA VAL A 367 19.86 7.77 -1.22
C VAL A 367 19.15 7.88 0.12
N MET A 368 17.87 8.28 0.15
CA MET A 368 17.08 8.35 1.38
C MET A 368 17.02 6.98 2.08
N CYS A 369 16.76 5.91 1.34
CA CYS A 369 16.68 4.55 1.90
C CYS A 369 18.04 4.03 2.38
N LEU A 370 19.11 4.28 1.62
CA LEU A 370 20.47 3.89 2.00
C LEU A 370 21.01 4.71 3.19
N SER A 371 20.49 5.91 3.42
CA SER A 371 20.84 6.75 4.58
C SER A 371 20.12 6.37 5.88
N VAL A 372 19.17 5.42 5.83
CA VAL A 372 18.54 4.86 7.03
C VAL A 372 19.64 4.17 7.85
N ARG A 373 19.84 4.65 9.08
CA ARG A 373 20.85 4.09 9.99
C ARG A 373 20.50 2.64 10.33
N GLU A 374 21.49 1.84 10.70
CA GLU A 374 21.22 0.53 11.27
C GLU A 374 21.02 0.74 12.77
N ARG A 375 19.93 0.22 13.35
CA ARG A 375 19.91 0.05 14.82
C ARG A 375 20.85 -1.12 15.10
N SER A 376 21.96 -0.83 15.78
CA SER A 376 22.84 -1.87 16.30
C SER A 376 22.08 -2.66 17.37
N SER A 377 22.23 -3.97 17.40
CA SER A 377 21.72 -4.86 18.46
C SER A 377 22.21 -4.46 19.88
N ALA A 378 23.19 -3.56 19.98
CA ALA A 378 23.62 -2.97 21.25
C ALA A 378 22.57 -2.03 21.87
N ASP A 379 21.74 -1.34 21.08
CA ASP A 379 20.68 -0.46 21.62
C ASP A 379 19.51 -1.27 22.23
N GLU A 380 19.33 -2.51 21.75
CA GLU A 380 18.32 -3.45 22.25
C GLU A 380 18.67 -3.96 23.67
N HIS A 381 19.96 -4.14 23.96
CA HIS A 381 20.44 -4.52 25.30
C HIS A 381 20.40 -3.37 26.31
N VAL A 382 20.64 -2.12 25.89
CA VAL A 382 20.58 -0.96 26.80
C VAL A 382 19.14 -0.67 27.25
N GLU A 383 18.15 -0.87 26.39
CA GLU A 383 16.74 -0.67 26.73
C GLU A 383 16.21 -1.78 27.66
N VAL A 384 16.70 -3.02 27.51
CA VAL A 384 16.40 -4.15 28.42
C VAL A 384 17.08 -3.96 29.79
N ASP A 385 18.36 -3.56 29.83
CA ASP A 385 19.09 -3.30 31.08
C ASP A 385 18.55 -2.08 31.84
N GLN A 386 18.02 -1.06 31.15
CA GLN A 386 17.36 0.08 31.81
C GLN A 386 16.02 -0.30 32.45
N VAL A 387 15.27 -1.21 31.83
CA VAL A 387 14.02 -1.73 32.41
C VAL A 387 14.29 -2.64 33.61
N ASP A 388 15.32 -3.51 33.55
CA ASP A 388 15.70 -4.36 34.70
C ASP A 388 16.44 -3.60 35.81
N GLY A 389 17.15 -2.52 35.47
CA GLY A 389 17.83 -1.64 36.42
C GLY A 389 16.87 -0.86 37.32
N ASP A 390 15.71 -0.45 36.79
CA ASP A 390 14.67 0.25 37.57
C ASP A 390 13.80 -0.71 38.41
N VAL A 391 13.73 -2.00 38.06
CA VAL A 391 12.99 -3.01 38.83
C VAL A 391 13.80 -3.55 40.03
N ASN A 392 15.14 -3.50 39.97
CA ASN A 392 16.02 -3.97 41.07
C ASN A 392 16.35 -2.92 42.15
N GLY A 393 15.65 -1.78 42.17
CA GLY A 393 15.82 -0.72 43.18
C GLY A 393 15.38 -1.05 44.62
N TYR A 394 14.94 -2.29 44.91
CA TYR A 394 14.55 -2.69 46.26
C TYR A 394 15.74 -3.26 47.03
N ARG A 395 16.48 -2.39 47.72
CA ARG A 395 17.43 -2.78 48.77
C ARG A 395 16.72 -3.67 49.79
N SER A 396 17.08 -4.94 49.86
CA SER A 396 16.73 -5.84 50.95
C SER A 396 17.35 -5.33 52.26
N PRO A 397 16.59 -5.14 53.35
CA PRO A 397 17.17 -4.84 54.65
C PRO A 397 17.90 -6.08 55.19
N ASP A 398 19.14 -5.87 55.65
CA ASP A 398 19.96 -6.86 56.36
C ASP A 398 19.17 -7.51 57.51
N VAL A 399 18.94 -8.82 57.41
CA VAL A 399 18.50 -9.64 58.54
C VAL A 399 19.67 -10.56 58.91
N SER A 400 20.42 -10.15 59.92
CA SER A 400 21.43 -10.98 60.59
C SER A 400 20.73 -11.99 61.51
N ILE A 401 20.88 -13.27 61.19
CA ILE A 401 20.48 -14.38 62.08
C ILE A 401 21.74 -14.89 62.79
N PRO A 402 21.81 -14.91 64.13
CA PRO A 402 22.91 -15.55 64.85
C PRO A 402 22.68 -17.06 64.95
N ALA A 403 23.72 -17.85 64.68
CA ALA A 403 23.72 -19.31 64.79
C ALA A 403 24.00 -19.78 66.24
N PRO A 404 23.41 -20.91 66.68
CA PRO A 404 24.01 -21.77 67.69
C PRO A 404 24.96 -22.81 67.09
#